data_AF-A0A534Q053-F1
#
_entry.id   AF-A0A534Q053-F1
#
_cell.length_a   1.000
_cell.length_b   1.000
_cell.length_c   1.000
_cell.angle_alpha   90.00
_cell.angle_beta   90.00
_cell.angle_gamma   90.00
#
_symmetry.space_group_name_H-M   'P 1'
#
loop_
_entity.id
_entity.type
_entity.pdbx_description
1 polymer ?
#
loop_
_entity_poly.entity_id
_entity_poly.type
_entity_poly.pdbx_seq_one_letter_code
_entity_poly.pdbx_strand_id
1 'polypeptide(L)'
;MRARSLGWLTIAVLIVGCAGDAASRSHGRCTASREYVDDYSARIAALASNKSRSDVLGRHETGTVSFELAADGSVSDLRVERATRPAVGSEVLRAVAAAAPYPRPPFDPQACFFGGRAQIGLIGHMRCDETRMNAYTDAVILRIREAVARAGIAPIEREKIALRIKIDRQGTPAITVQDAPSAESGERVASVARKLAPFQPPDDSIVECISDSPFFVWIELPGLTRPPIRIPDR
;
A
#
# COMPACT_ATOMS: atom_id res chain seq x y z
N MET A 1 -11.30 30.38 -8.49
CA MET A 1 -11.79 29.03 -8.18
C MET A 1 -10.62 28.16 -7.73
N ARG A 2 -10.71 27.69 -6.49
CA ARG A 2 -10.01 26.58 -5.80
C ARG A 2 -8.53 26.33 -6.08
N ALA A 3 -7.72 26.80 -5.12
CA ALA A 3 -6.35 26.38 -4.88
C ALA A 3 -6.27 24.88 -4.54
N ARG A 4 -5.31 24.20 -5.16
CA ARG A 4 -4.93 22.81 -4.89
C ARG A 4 -4.01 22.78 -3.67
N SER A 5 -4.49 22.26 -2.55
CA SER A 5 -3.66 21.92 -1.40
C SER A 5 -3.05 20.53 -1.62
N LEU A 6 -1.72 20.44 -1.72
CA LEU A 6 -0.98 19.21 -1.51
C LEU A 6 -1.20 18.76 -0.05
N GLY A 7 -1.96 17.68 0.14
CA GLY A 7 -2.10 17.03 1.44
C GLY A 7 -0.89 16.13 1.70
N TRP A 8 0.04 16.58 2.54
CA TRP A 8 1.00 15.71 3.20
C TRP A 8 0.23 14.74 4.10
N LEU A 9 0.38 13.43 3.87
CA LEU A 9 -0.29 12.40 4.66
C LEU A 9 0.57 12.10 5.89
N THR A 10 0.30 12.80 6.98
CA THR A 10 0.91 12.56 8.28
C THR A 10 0.46 11.20 8.80
N ILE A 11 1.41 10.29 9.03
CA ILE A 11 1.18 9.07 9.80
C ILE A 11 0.80 9.51 11.21
N ALA A 12 -0.49 9.50 11.52
CA ALA A 12 -0.98 9.81 12.86
C ALA A 12 -0.82 8.58 13.75
N VAL A 13 0.34 8.44 14.39
CA VAL A 13 0.52 7.56 15.54
C VAL A 13 -0.20 8.21 16.70
N LEU A 14 -1.34 7.65 17.12
CA LEU A 14 -2.08 8.09 18.29
C LEU A 14 -1.37 7.57 19.55
N ILE A 15 -0.37 8.33 20.02
CA ILE A 15 0.27 8.13 21.32
C ILE A 15 -0.60 8.82 22.37
N VAL A 16 -1.50 8.09 23.03
CA VAL A 16 -2.24 8.60 24.18
C VAL A 16 -1.35 8.47 25.42
N GLY A 17 -0.48 9.45 25.63
CA GLY A 17 0.27 9.59 26.88
C GLY A 17 -0.58 10.27 27.94
N CYS A 18 -1.21 9.49 28.83
CA CYS A 18 -1.76 10.03 30.06
C CYS A 18 -0.65 10.12 31.11
N ALA A 19 -0.08 11.31 31.30
CA ALA A 19 0.67 11.64 32.51
C ALA A 19 -0.34 11.92 33.62
N GLY A 20 -0.42 11.02 34.60
CA GLY A 20 -1.25 11.18 35.80
C GLY A 20 -0.56 10.54 36.99
N ASP A 21 -0.24 11.37 37.99
CA ASP A 21 0.40 10.99 39.25
C ASP A 21 -0.51 10.08 40.09
N ALA A 22 -0.06 8.84 40.38
CA ALA A 22 -0.26 8.17 41.67
C ALA A 22 0.42 6.77 41.74
N ALA A 23 1.17 6.57 42.84
CA ALA A 23 1.47 5.30 43.54
C ALA A 23 2.64 4.38 43.08
N SER A 24 3.85 4.78 43.47
CA SER A 24 4.85 4.02 44.27
C SER A 24 4.90 2.48 44.19
N ARG A 25 5.86 1.98 43.39
CA ARG A 25 6.91 1.02 43.82
C ARG A 25 8.21 1.51 43.19
N SER A 26 9.34 1.41 43.90
CA SER A 26 10.64 1.95 43.48
C SER A 26 11.20 1.21 42.25
N HIS A 27 10.65 1.50 41.07
CA HIS A 27 11.29 1.23 39.79
C HIS A 27 12.22 2.41 39.49
N GLY A 28 13.41 2.14 38.97
CA GLY A 28 14.38 3.18 38.65
C GLY A 28 13.74 4.28 37.78
N ARG A 29 14.25 5.51 37.83
CA ARG A 29 13.82 6.53 36.86
C ARG A 29 14.14 6.02 35.46
N CYS A 30 13.20 6.13 34.53
CA CYS A 30 13.50 5.87 33.12
C CYS A 30 14.67 6.74 32.68
N THR A 31 15.75 6.10 32.22
CA THR A 31 16.97 6.77 31.76
C THR A 31 16.97 7.03 30.26
N ALA A 32 16.01 6.47 29.53
CA ALA A 32 15.84 6.71 28.09
C ALA A 32 15.09 8.02 27.83
N SER A 33 15.39 8.67 26.71
CA SER A 33 14.55 9.76 26.22
C SER A 33 13.20 9.20 25.77
N ARG A 34 12.17 10.05 25.81
CA ARG A 34 10.84 9.72 25.30
C ARG A 34 10.87 9.25 23.83
N GLU A 35 11.69 9.90 23.00
CA GLU A 35 11.88 9.56 21.59
C GLU A 35 12.37 8.12 21.41
N TYR A 36 13.37 7.67 22.20
CA TYR A 36 13.84 6.28 22.14
C TYR A 36 12.78 5.24 22.55
N VAL A 37 11.91 5.60 23.51
CA VAL A 37 10.81 4.73 23.94
C VAL A 37 9.72 4.66 22.88
N ASP A 38 9.39 5.80 22.25
CA ASP A 38 8.42 5.89 21.17
C ASP A 38 8.91 5.15 19.91
N ASP A 39 10.19 5.30 19.53
CA ASP A 39 10.82 4.58 18.42
C ASP A 39 10.80 3.06 18.61
N TYR A 40 11.13 2.62 19.83
CA TYR A 40 11.06 1.20 20.16
C TYR A 40 9.62 0.68 20.06
N SER A 41 8.65 1.44 20.57
CA SER A 41 7.22 1.11 20.50
C SER A 41 6.71 1.03 19.07
N ALA A 42 7.13 1.96 18.20
CA ALA A 42 6.82 1.95 16.78
C ALA A 42 7.43 0.73 16.08
N ARG A 43 8.66 0.37 16.42
CA ARG A 43 9.35 -0.81 15.85
C ARG A 43 8.62 -2.10 16.18
N ILE A 44 8.23 -2.33 17.44
CA ILE A 44 7.52 -3.55 17.82
C ILE A 44 6.09 -3.57 17.25
N ALA A 45 5.43 -2.41 17.12
CA ALA A 45 4.15 -2.29 16.43
C ALA A 45 4.25 -2.68 14.95
N ALA A 46 5.32 -2.27 14.25
CA ALA A 46 5.57 -2.68 12.87
C ALA A 46 5.78 -4.20 12.74
N LEU A 47 6.52 -4.81 13.66
CA LEU A 47 6.72 -6.27 13.70
C LEU A 47 5.41 -7.03 13.92
N ALA A 48 4.57 -6.56 14.85
CA ALA A 48 3.22 -7.11 15.07
C ALA A 48 2.31 -6.90 13.85
N SER A 49 2.38 -5.74 13.21
CA SER A 49 1.61 -5.43 12.00
C SER A 49 1.91 -6.41 10.87
N ASN A 50 3.19 -6.78 10.67
CA ASN A 50 3.61 -7.80 9.69
C ASN A 50 3.10 -9.20 9.97
N LYS A 51 2.68 -9.48 11.20
CA LYS A 51 2.06 -10.75 11.56
C LYS A 51 0.55 -10.74 11.40
N SER A 52 -0.09 -9.57 11.23
CA SER A 52 -1.55 -9.47 11.15
C SER A 52 -2.14 -10.04 9.86
N ARG A 53 -3.36 -10.54 9.95
CA ARG A 53 -4.16 -11.13 8.88
C ARG A 53 -5.07 -10.07 8.27
N SER A 54 -4.85 -9.80 6.99
CA SER A 54 -5.63 -8.80 6.23
C SER A 54 -7.09 -9.19 6.01
N ASP A 55 -7.42 -10.48 6.09
CA ASP A 55 -8.80 -10.96 5.98
C ASP A 55 -9.62 -10.76 7.27
N VAL A 56 -8.95 -10.43 8.38
CA VAL A 56 -9.60 -10.20 9.69
C VAL A 56 -9.47 -8.75 10.15
N LEU A 57 -8.33 -8.08 9.89
CA LEU A 57 -8.12 -6.66 10.22
C LEU A 57 -8.30 -5.80 8.95
N GLY A 58 -9.52 -5.28 8.75
CA GLY A 58 -9.89 -4.52 7.56
C GLY A 58 -9.37 -3.09 7.53
N ARG A 59 -9.52 -2.41 6.38
CA ARG A 59 -9.05 -1.02 6.18
C ARG A 59 -9.68 -0.09 7.21
N HIS A 60 -8.86 0.75 7.85
CA HIS A 60 -9.25 1.68 8.93
C HIS A 60 -9.74 1.02 10.23
N GLU A 61 -9.79 -0.32 10.29
CA GLU A 61 -10.05 -0.99 11.56
C GLU A 61 -8.83 -0.87 12.45
N THR A 62 -9.09 -0.64 13.73
CA THR A 62 -8.04 -0.40 14.71
C THR A 62 -8.24 -1.31 15.91
N GLY A 63 -7.13 -1.81 16.43
CA GLY A 63 -7.09 -2.52 17.70
C GLY A 63 -5.85 -2.12 18.47
N THR A 64 -6.00 -2.05 19.79
CA THR A 64 -4.94 -1.69 20.73
C THR A 64 -4.79 -2.84 21.72
N VAL A 65 -3.55 -3.29 21.89
CA VAL A 65 -3.21 -4.34 22.84
C VAL A 65 -2.18 -3.80 23.83
N SER A 66 -2.35 -4.12 25.11
CA SER A 66 -1.36 -3.93 26.15
C SER A 66 -0.74 -5.27 26.56
N PHE A 67 0.52 -5.26 26.96
CA PHE A 67 1.23 -6.45 27.45
C PHE A 67 2.41 -6.04 28.32
N GLU A 68 2.85 -6.94 29.19
CA GLU A 68 4.12 -6.80 29.92
C GLU A 68 5.28 -7.15 28.99
N LEU A 69 6.30 -6.30 28.94
CA LEU A 69 7.50 -6.49 28.14
C LEU A 69 8.71 -6.76 29.05
N ALA A 70 9.36 -7.90 28.84
CA ALA A 70 10.59 -8.24 29.54
C ALA A 70 11.84 -7.70 28.82
N ALA A 71 12.97 -7.64 29.55
CA ALA A 71 14.25 -7.15 29.01
C ALA A 71 14.84 -8.04 27.89
N ASP A 72 14.41 -9.29 27.80
CA ASP A 72 14.78 -10.21 26.71
C ASP A 72 13.88 -10.06 25.47
N GLY A 73 12.85 -9.21 25.54
CA GLY A 73 11.87 -9.00 24.48
C GLY A 73 10.70 -9.98 24.49
N SER A 74 10.62 -10.89 25.47
CA SER A 74 9.44 -11.72 25.69
C SER A 74 8.25 -10.89 26.20
N VAL A 75 7.04 -11.41 25.97
CA VAL A 75 5.80 -10.74 26.36
C VAL A 75 4.89 -11.63 27.18
N SER A 76 4.21 -11.05 28.16
CA SER A 76 3.23 -11.70 29.03
C SER A 76 1.99 -10.82 29.24
N ASP A 77 0.93 -11.41 29.81
CA ASP A 77 -0.30 -10.71 30.20
C ASP A 77 -0.89 -9.79 29.09
N LEU A 78 -1.03 -10.36 27.88
CA LEU A 78 -1.58 -9.67 26.73
C LEU A 78 -3.07 -9.41 26.91
N ARG A 79 -3.51 -8.17 26.67
CA ARG A 79 -4.91 -7.74 26.82
C ARG A 79 -5.32 -6.83 25.67
N VAL A 80 -6.51 -7.05 25.14
CA VAL A 80 -7.13 -6.10 24.20
C VAL A 80 -7.69 -4.94 25.00
N GLU A 81 -7.19 -3.74 24.75
CA GLU A 81 -7.63 -2.50 25.39
C GLU A 81 -8.79 -1.86 24.60
N ARG A 82 -8.69 -1.91 23.27
CA ARG A 82 -9.68 -1.37 22.37
C ARG A 82 -9.66 -2.15 21.06
N ALA A 83 -10.81 -2.36 20.47
CA ALA A 83 -10.93 -2.85 19.11
C ALA A 83 -12.22 -2.31 18.49
N THR A 84 -12.21 -2.08 17.18
CA THR A 84 -13.43 -1.71 16.44
C THR A 84 -14.50 -2.79 16.51
N ARG A 85 -14.10 -4.07 16.59
CA ARG A 85 -14.99 -5.22 16.80
C ARG A 85 -14.23 -6.40 17.43
N PRO A 86 -14.93 -7.39 18.03
CA PRO A 86 -14.28 -8.49 18.74
C PRO A 86 -13.23 -9.26 17.92
N ALA A 87 -13.53 -9.56 16.66
CA ALA A 87 -12.61 -10.27 15.77
C ALA A 87 -11.32 -9.49 15.47
N VAL A 88 -11.38 -8.16 15.42
CA VAL A 88 -10.18 -7.28 15.32
C VAL A 88 -9.35 -7.37 16.59
N GLY A 89 -9.99 -7.37 17.76
CA GLY A 89 -9.30 -7.55 19.04
C GLY A 89 -8.55 -8.89 19.11
N SER A 90 -9.21 -9.99 18.75
CA SER A 90 -8.58 -11.32 18.69
C SER A 90 -7.40 -11.37 17.71
N GLU A 91 -7.53 -10.71 16.56
CA GLU A 91 -6.49 -10.69 15.55
C GLU A 91 -5.27 -9.86 15.97
N VAL A 92 -5.48 -8.66 16.51
CA VAL A 92 -4.37 -7.83 17.01
C VAL A 92 -3.64 -8.56 18.15
N LEU A 93 -4.36 -9.20 19.07
CA LEU A 93 -3.75 -9.98 20.15
C LEU A 93 -2.90 -11.14 19.58
N ARG A 94 -3.43 -11.88 18.60
CA ARG A 94 -2.70 -12.96 17.93
C ARG A 94 -1.45 -12.44 17.21
N ALA A 95 -1.55 -11.32 16.50
CA ALA A 95 -0.45 -10.72 15.76
C ALA A 95 0.68 -10.25 16.69
N VAL A 96 0.32 -9.62 17.81
CA VAL A 96 1.27 -9.19 18.87
C VAL A 96 1.97 -10.39 19.52
N ALA A 97 1.23 -11.46 19.82
CA ALA A 97 1.82 -12.68 20.38
C ALA A 97 2.75 -13.38 19.37
N ALA A 98 2.37 -13.43 18.09
CA ALA A 98 3.14 -14.10 17.04
C ALA A 98 4.40 -13.33 16.58
N ALA A 99 4.52 -12.06 16.94
CA ALA A 99 5.71 -11.25 16.67
C ALA A 99 6.77 -11.34 17.77
N ALA A 100 6.41 -11.84 18.95
CA ALA A 100 7.35 -12.09 20.03
C ALA A 100 8.24 -13.31 19.74
N PRO A 101 9.48 -13.34 20.25
CA PRO A 101 10.10 -12.29 21.06
C PRO A 101 10.49 -11.06 20.23
N TYR A 102 10.30 -9.87 20.82
CA TYR A 102 10.71 -8.61 20.23
C TYR A 102 12.22 -8.38 20.37
N PRO A 103 12.81 -7.47 19.58
CA PRO A 103 14.19 -7.03 19.81
C PRO A 103 14.36 -6.54 21.25
N ARG A 104 15.50 -6.84 21.88
CA ARG A 104 15.75 -6.42 23.26
C ARG A 104 15.61 -4.90 23.39
N PRO A 105 14.85 -4.39 24.37
CA PRO A 105 14.72 -2.97 24.63
C PRO A 105 16.08 -2.33 24.94
N PRO A 106 16.41 -1.15 24.39
CA PRO A 106 17.65 -0.43 24.72
C PRO A 106 17.57 0.30 26.08
N PHE A 107 16.58 -0.02 26.91
CA PHE A 107 16.28 0.59 28.19
C PHE A 107 15.56 -0.41 29.10
N ASP A 108 15.44 -0.13 30.39
CA ASP A 108 14.67 -0.96 31.32
C ASP A 108 13.15 -0.76 31.08
N PRO A 109 12.42 -1.77 30.60
CA PRO A 109 10.98 -1.65 30.35
C PRO A 109 10.18 -1.35 31.61
N GLN A 110 10.60 -1.89 32.77
CA GLN A 110 9.90 -1.69 34.05
C GLN A 110 9.98 -0.24 34.54
N ALA A 111 11.08 0.44 34.19
CA ALA A 111 11.29 1.85 34.49
C ALA A 111 10.63 2.79 33.46
N CYS A 112 10.62 2.40 32.18
CA CYS A 112 10.23 3.27 31.07
C CYS A 112 8.79 3.10 30.57
N PHE A 113 8.13 2.01 30.91
CA PHE A 113 6.70 1.81 30.70
C PHE A 113 5.97 1.75 32.05
N PHE A 114 4.73 2.23 32.10
CA PHE A 114 3.94 2.23 33.35
C PHE A 114 3.74 0.78 33.84
N GLY A 115 4.46 0.41 34.91
CA GLY A 115 4.47 -0.96 35.43
C GLY A 115 5.03 -1.98 34.44
N GLY A 116 5.93 -1.59 33.53
CA GLY A 116 6.49 -2.48 32.51
C GLY A 116 5.56 -2.83 31.35
N ARG A 117 4.38 -2.18 31.28
CA ARG A 117 3.37 -2.48 30.26
C ARG A 117 3.51 -1.59 29.03
N ALA A 118 3.85 -2.21 27.90
CA ALA A 118 3.78 -1.56 26.61
C ALA A 118 2.34 -1.59 26.08
N GLN A 119 1.97 -0.56 25.30
CA GLN A 119 0.71 -0.50 24.58
C GLN A 119 0.99 -0.16 23.13
N ILE A 120 0.50 -0.98 22.20
CA ILE A 120 0.64 -0.73 20.76
C ILE A 120 -0.70 -0.82 20.05
N GLY A 121 -0.91 0.08 19.09
CA GLY A 121 -2.05 0.08 18.20
C GLY A 121 -1.68 -0.49 16.84
N LEU A 122 -2.52 -1.38 16.31
CA LEU A 122 -2.47 -1.81 14.91
C LEU A 122 -3.65 -1.20 14.16
N ILE A 123 -3.35 -0.69 12.97
CA ILE A 123 -4.34 -0.23 12.00
C ILE A 123 -4.28 -1.21 10.82
N GLY A 124 -5.44 -1.65 10.34
CA GLY A 124 -5.49 -2.54 9.17
C GLY A 124 -4.80 -1.92 7.97
N HIS A 125 -3.97 -2.73 7.31
CA HIS A 125 -3.11 -2.33 6.21
C HIS A 125 -3.92 -1.69 5.06
N MET A 126 -3.44 -0.55 4.54
CA MET A 126 -3.63 -0.25 3.13
C MET A 126 -2.58 -1.05 2.37
N ARG A 127 -2.97 -2.16 1.74
CA ARG A 127 -2.06 -2.89 0.85
C ARG A 127 -1.85 -2.10 -0.42
N CYS A 128 -0.82 -1.27 -0.44
CA CYS A 128 -0.20 -0.84 -1.68
C CYS A 128 1.32 -0.81 -1.51
N ASP A 129 1.97 -1.87 -1.98
CA ASP A 129 3.37 -1.74 -2.38
C ASP A 129 3.36 -0.98 -3.71
N GLU A 130 3.38 0.35 -3.62
CA GLU A 130 3.30 1.24 -4.78
C GLU A 130 4.43 0.97 -5.77
N THR A 131 5.60 0.52 -5.30
CA THR A 131 6.74 0.22 -6.17
C THR A 131 6.47 -1.01 -7.02
N ARG A 132 5.98 -2.09 -6.40
CA ARG A 132 5.61 -3.32 -7.12
C ARG A 132 4.36 -3.12 -7.98
N MET A 133 3.41 -2.32 -7.53
CA MET A 133 2.25 -1.90 -8.33
C MET A 133 2.72 -1.16 -9.59
N ASN A 134 3.58 -0.15 -9.45
CA ASN A 134 4.11 0.62 -10.58
C ASN A 134 4.86 -0.29 -11.57
N ALA A 135 5.74 -1.16 -11.08
CA ALA A 135 6.46 -2.12 -11.92
C ALA A 135 5.52 -3.05 -12.70
N TYR A 136 4.45 -3.54 -12.04
CA TYR A 136 3.44 -4.35 -12.70
C TYR A 136 2.63 -3.55 -13.73
N THR A 137 2.18 -2.33 -13.40
CA THR A 137 1.43 -1.49 -14.34
C THR A 137 2.27 -1.11 -15.55
N ASP A 138 3.56 -0.83 -15.36
CA ASP A 138 4.50 -0.52 -16.44
C ASP A 138 4.69 -1.71 -17.38
N ALA A 139 4.80 -2.93 -16.83
CA ALA A 139 4.88 -4.15 -17.62
C ALA A 139 3.60 -4.37 -18.47
N VAL A 140 2.42 -4.14 -17.90
CA VAL A 140 1.14 -4.23 -18.63
C VAL A 140 1.04 -3.13 -19.71
N ILE A 141 1.42 -1.89 -19.38
CA ILE A 141 1.47 -0.76 -20.31
C ILE A 141 2.37 -1.09 -21.50
N LEU A 142 3.57 -1.58 -21.25
CA LEU A 142 4.54 -1.93 -22.28
C LEU A 142 3.98 -3.03 -23.19
N ARG A 143 3.44 -4.10 -22.61
CA ARG A 143 2.84 -5.22 -23.35
C ARG A 143 1.69 -4.77 -24.27
N ILE A 144 0.84 -3.85 -23.80
CA ILE A 144 -0.25 -3.27 -24.60
C ILE A 144 0.30 -2.42 -25.76
N ARG A 145 1.24 -1.52 -25.47
CA ARG A 145 1.86 -0.64 -26.48
C ARG A 145 2.50 -1.45 -27.60
N GLU A 146 3.28 -2.47 -27.26
CA GLU A 146 3.90 -3.34 -28.23
C GLU A 146 2.88 -4.11 -29.09
N ALA A 147 1.81 -4.62 -28.48
CA ALA A 147 0.79 -5.35 -29.22
C ALA A 147 0.03 -4.45 -30.20
N VAL A 148 -0.27 -3.21 -29.79
CA VAL A 148 -0.90 -2.21 -30.66
C VAL A 148 0.03 -1.84 -31.82
N ALA A 149 1.33 -1.63 -31.55
CA ALA A 149 2.32 -1.40 -32.60
C ALA A 149 2.40 -2.57 -33.59
N ARG A 150 2.43 -3.82 -33.10
CA ARG A 150 2.43 -5.03 -33.93
C ARG A 150 1.16 -5.23 -34.74
N ALA A 151 0.01 -4.81 -34.21
CA ALA A 151 -1.27 -4.90 -34.90
C ALA A 151 -1.38 -3.96 -36.12
N GLY A 152 -0.37 -3.09 -36.33
CA GLY A 152 -0.34 -2.20 -37.49
C GLY A 152 -1.55 -1.27 -37.54
N ILE A 153 -2.04 -0.82 -36.37
CA ILE A 153 -3.12 0.16 -36.29
C ILE A 153 -2.57 1.46 -36.87
N ALA A 154 -2.85 1.67 -38.16
CA ALA A 154 -2.40 2.85 -38.90
C ALA A 154 -2.96 4.11 -38.21
N PRO A 155 -2.10 5.08 -37.85
CA PRO A 155 -2.55 6.35 -37.33
C PRO A 155 -3.29 7.12 -38.41
N ILE A 156 -4.39 7.79 -38.04
CA ILE A 156 -5.01 8.79 -38.92
C ILE A 156 -4.21 10.10 -38.83
N GLU A 157 -3.52 10.36 -37.71
CA GLU A 157 -2.52 11.43 -37.51
C GLU A 157 -1.65 11.11 -36.26
N ARG A 158 -0.72 11.99 -35.83
CA ARG A 158 0.06 11.84 -34.58
C ARG A 158 -0.85 11.84 -33.34
N GLU A 159 -1.60 10.76 -33.16
CA GLU A 159 -2.74 10.69 -32.27
C GLU A 159 -2.38 9.91 -31.00
N LYS A 160 -2.81 10.47 -29.86
CA LYS A 160 -2.70 9.81 -28.56
C LYS A 160 -4.06 9.20 -28.23
N ILE A 161 -4.06 7.94 -27.81
CA ILE A 161 -5.25 7.26 -27.28
C ILE A 161 -4.98 6.97 -25.80
N ALA A 162 -5.93 7.34 -24.95
CA ALA A 162 -5.89 7.08 -23.52
C ALA A 162 -6.88 5.97 -23.17
N LEU A 163 -6.37 4.86 -22.64
CA LEU A 163 -7.19 3.80 -22.06
C LEU A 163 -7.15 3.90 -20.53
N ARG A 164 -8.30 3.78 -19.88
CA ARG A 164 -8.39 3.49 -18.44
C ARG A 164 -8.58 1.99 -18.28
N ILE A 165 -7.73 1.37 -17.48
CA ILE A 165 -7.72 -0.07 -17.28
C ILE A 165 -7.88 -0.38 -15.80
N LYS A 166 -8.85 -1.24 -15.49
CA LYS A 166 -9.01 -1.89 -14.19
C LYS A 166 -8.87 -3.39 -14.39
N ILE A 167 -8.12 -4.07 -13.53
CA ILE A 167 -7.87 -5.51 -13.63
C ILE A 167 -8.46 -6.19 -12.39
N ASP A 168 -9.20 -7.28 -12.59
CA ASP A 168 -9.76 -8.09 -11.50
C ASP A 168 -8.79 -9.16 -10.97
N ARG A 169 -9.25 -9.97 -10.00
CA ARG A 169 -8.47 -11.08 -9.41
C ARG A 169 -8.07 -12.16 -10.41
N GLN A 170 -8.81 -12.30 -11.50
CA GLN A 170 -8.56 -13.30 -12.53
C GLN A 170 -7.63 -12.76 -13.64
N GLY A 171 -7.19 -11.50 -13.52
CA GLY A 171 -6.40 -10.83 -14.55
C GLY A 171 -7.24 -10.36 -15.74
N THR A 172 -8.57 -10.33 -15.61
CA THR A 172 -9.48 -9.85 -16.65
C THR A 172 -9.53 -8.34 -16.61
N PRO A 173 -9.24 -7.66 -17.73
CA PRO A 173 -9.26 -6.21 -17.78
C PRO A 173 -10.66 -5.67 -18.12
N ALA A 174 -11.16 -4.74 -17.30
CA ALA A 174 -12.19 -3.79 -17.69
C ALA A 174 -11.51 -2.56 -18.32
N ILE A 175 -11.68 -2.39 -19.65
CA ILE A 175 -11.03 -1.35 -20.44
C ILE A 175 -12.05 -0.35 -20.93
N THR A 176 -11.81 0.93 -20.63
CA THR A 176 -12.63 2.06 -21.11
C THR A 176 -11.73 3.05 -21.86
N VAL A 177 -12.14 3.43 -23.07
CA VAL A 177 -11.49 4.51 -23.82
C VAL A 177 -11.83 5.84 -23.13
N GLN A 178 -10.82 6.59 -22.72
CA GLN A 178 -10.98 7.90 -22.06
C GLN A 178 -10.82 9.05 -23.04
N ASP A 179 -9.88 8.88 -23.97
CA ASP A 179 -9.59 9.86 -25.00
C ASP A 179 -9.17 9.15 -26.28
N ALA A 180 -9.78 9.54 -27.39
CA ALA A 180 -9.49 9.03 -28.72
C ALA A 180 -9.99 10.03 -29.78
N PRO A 181 -9.29 10.12 -30.92
CA PRO A 181 -9.68 10.99 -32.04
C PRO A 181 -11.00 10.56 -32.69
N SER A 182 -11.32 9.26 -32.62
CA SER A 182 -12.62 8.72 -33.04
C SER A 182 -12.98 7.51 -32.19
N ALA A 183 -14.28 7.20 -32.12
CA ALA A 183 -14.78 6.00 -31.45
C ALA A 183 -14.21 4.72 -32.08
N GLU A 184 -14.05 4.70 -33.41
CA GLU A 184 -13.50 3.56 -34.14
C GLU A 184 -12.01 3.32 -33.77
N SER A 185 -11.19 4.37 -33.77
CA SER A 185 -9.78 4.27 -33.40
C SER A 185 -9.59 3.83 -31.95
N GLY A 186 -10.38 4.40 -31.04
CA GLY A 186 -10.40 4.00 -29.63
C GLY A 186 -10.75 2.53 -29.45
N GLU A 187 -11.79 2.05 -30.14
CA GLU A 187 -12.24 0.66 -30.02
C GLU A 187 -11.28 -0.34 -30.67
N ARG A 188 -10.62 0.00 -31.79
CA ARG A 188 -9.56 -0.84 -32.37
C ARG A 188 -8.42 -1.08 -31.38
N VAL A 189 -7.98 -0.03 -30.69
CA VAL A 189 -6.92 -0.10 -29.68
C VAL A 189 -7.39 -0.85 -28.42
N ALA A 190 -8.60 -0.57 -27.92
CA ALA A 190 -9.18 -1.29 -26.79
C ALA A 190 -9.34 -2.79 -27.10
N SER A 191 -9.76 -3.15 -28.32
CA SER A 191 -9.92 -4.54 -28.76
C SER A 191 -8.59 -5.32 -28.74
N VAL A 192 -7.49 -4.71 -29.19
CA VAL A 192 -6.15 -5.32 -29.08
C VAL A 192 -5.77 -5.53 -27.62
N ALA A 193 -6.00 -4.54 -26.75
CA ALA A 193 -5.69 -4.66 -25.33
C ALA A 193 -6.53 -5.76 -24.64
N ARG A 194 -7.81 -5.92 -24.98
CA ARG A 194 -8.67 -7.00 -24.45
C ARG A 194 -8.16 -8.39 -24.87
N LYS A 195 -7.64 -8.54 -26.09
CA LYS A 195 -7.07 -9.82 -26.60
C LYS A 195 -5.79 -10.26 -25.88
N LEU A 196 -5.14 -9.36 -25.13
CA LEU A 196 -3.94 -9.70 -24.35
C LEU A 196 -4.24 -10.33 -23.00
N ALA A 197 -5.50 -10.28 -22.55
CA ALA A 197 -5.90 -10.90 -21.30
C ALA A 197 -5.57 -12.42 -21.30
N PRO A 198 -5.25 -13.01 -20.13
CA PRO A 198 -5.21 -12.36 -18.82
C PRO A 198 -3.92 -11.56 -18.56
N PHE A 199 -4.04 -10.53 -17.74
CA PHE A 199 -2.92 -9.84 -17.09
C PHE A 199 -2.84 -10.36 -15.66
N GLN A 200 -2.09 -11.45 -15.45
CA GLN A 200 -2.01 -12.09 -14.14
C GLN A 200 -1.22 -11.22 -13.16
N PRO A 201 -1.86 -10.75 -12.08
CA PRO A 201 -1.17 -10.02 -11.01
C PRO A 201 -0.20 -10.95 -10.29
N PRO A 202 0.96 -10.46 -9.81
CA PRO A 202 1.97 -11.31 -9.19
C PRO A 202 1.53 -11.88 -7.83
N ASP A 203 0.63 -11.19 -7.12
CA ASP A 203 0.00 -11.64 -5.88
C ASP A 203 -1.29 -10.85 -5.59
N ASP A 204 -2.04 -11.30 -4.58
CA ASP A 204 -3.32 -10.70 -4.14
C ASP A 204 -3.17 -9.25 -3.66
N SER A 205 -1.98 -8.83 -3.20
CA SER A 205 -1.77 -7.47 -2.72
C SER A 205 -1.85 -6.47 -3.87
N ILE A 206 -1.27 -6.80 -5.04
CA ILE A 206 -1.33 -5.96 -6.24
C ILE A 206 -2.75 -5.89 -6.82
N VAL A 207 -3.55 -6.96 -6.71
CA VAL A 207 -4.95 -6.94 -7.13
C VAL A 207 -5.76 -5.92 -6.35
N GLU A 208 -5.55 -5.88 -5.03
CA GLU A 208 -6.23 -4.93 -4.15
C GLU A 208 -5.82 -3.48 -4.47
N CYS A 209 -4.57 -3.23 -4.85
CA CYS A 209 -4.11 -1.91 -5.30
C CYS A 209 -4.83 -1.43 -6.57
N ILE A 210 -4.89 -2.29 -7.58
CA ILE A 210 -5.37 -1.93 -8.93
C ILE A 210 -6.90 -1.89 -8.98
N SER A 211 -7.58 -2.71 -8.16
CA SER A 211 -9.03 -2.65 -8.03
C SER A 211 -9.49 -1.28 -7.53
N ASP A 212 -8.75 -0.68 -6.60
CA ASP A 212 -9.06 0.63 -6.02
C ASP A 212 -8.52 1.80 -6.86
N SER A 213 -7.42 1.59 -7.57
CA SER A 213 -6.75 2.60 -8.40
C SER A 213 -6.57 2.12 -9.84
N PRO A 214 -7.55 2.34 -10.74
CA PRO A 214 -7.36 2.04 -12.15
C PRO A 214 -6.25 2.90 -12.74
N PHE A 215 -5.39 2.29 -13.56
CA PHE A 215 -4.27 2.98 -14.19
C PHE A 215 -4.59 3.37 -15.64
N PHE A 216 -3.82 4.33 -16.15
CA PHE A 216 -4.00 4.86 -17.50
C PHE A 216 -2.87 4.39 -18.41
N VAL A 217 -3.24 3.95 -19.61
CA VAL A 217 -2.31 3.61 -20.67
C VAL A 217 -2.41 4.67 -21.75
N TRP A 218 -1.34 5.42 -21.93
CA TRP A 218 -1.19 6.35 -23.05
C TRP A 218 -0.52 5.63 -24.21
N ILE A 219 -1.18 5.61 -25.36
CA ILE A 219 -0.69 4.96 -26.57
C ILE A 219 -0.48 6.05 -27.61
N GLU A 220 0.77 6.28 -27.99
CA GLU A 220 1.11 7.10 -29.15
C GLU A 220 1.18 6.17 -30.36
N LEU A 221 0.30 6.35 -31.33
CA LEU A 221 0.38 5.59 -32.56
C LEU A 221 1.55 6.13 -33.39
N PRO A 222 2.53 5.30 -33.79
CA PRO A 222 3.68 5.78 -34.53
C PRO A 222 3.22 6.26 -35.90
N GLY A 223 3.16 7.58 -36.08
CA GLY A 223 3.01 8.21 -37.38
C GLY A 223 4.09 7.68 -38.33
N LEU A 224 3.70 7.15 -39.48
CA LEU A 224 4.64 6.77 -40.53
C LEU A 224 5.44 8.00 -40.95
N THR A 225 6.65 8.18 -40.42
CA THR A 225 7.66 9.03 -41.07
C THR A 225 8.48 8.18 -42.02
N ARG A 226 8.03 8.08 -43.28
CA ARG A 226 8.95 7.90 -44.41
C ARG A 226 9.33 9.29 -44.98
N PRO A 227 10.56 9.46 -45.48
CA PRO A 227 11.24 10.76 -45.63
C PRO A 227 10.84 11.49 -46.93
N PRO A 228 11.17 12.79 -47.09
CA PRO A 228 10.96 13.50 -48.35
C PRO A 228 11.73 12.78 -49.47
N ILE A 229 11.00 12.32 -50.49
CA ILE A 229 11.61 11.84 -51.73
C ILE A 229 12.17 13.07 -52.44
N ARG A 230 13.50 13.13 -52.61
CA ARG A 230 14.12 14.06 -53.56
C ARG A 230 13.77 13.58 -54.97
N ILE A 231 13.04 14.37 -55.72
CA ILE A 231 12.92 14.21 -57.17
C ILE A 231 14.19 14.83 -57.78
N PRO A 232 15.02 14.09 -58.54
CA PRO A 232 16.09 14.70 -59.32
C PRO A 232 15.50 15.42 -60.53
N ASP A 233 15.98 16.62 -60.81
CA ASP A 233 15.60 17.41 -61.98
C ASP A 233 15.73 16.61 -63.28
N ARG A 234 14.61 16.48 -64.01
CA ARG A 234 14.53 16.30 -65.46
C ARG A 234 13.28 16.98 -65.99
#